data_AF-A0A9P5TAI0-F1
#
_entry.id   AF-A0A9P5TAI0-F1
#
_cell.length_a   1.000
_cell.length_b   1.000
_cell.length_c   1.000
_cell.angle_alpha   90.00
_cell.angle_beta   90.00
_cell.angle_gamma   90.00
#
_symmetry.space_group_name_H-M   'P 1'
#
loop_
_entity.id
_entity.type
_entity.pdbx_description
1 polymer ?
#
loop_
_entity_poly.entity_id
_entity_poly.type
_entity_poly.pdbx_seq_one_letter_code
_entity_poly.pdbx_strand_id
1 'polypeptide(L)'
;MAQPNFNTIHEALVGLTHEVDLFPNAMGPPQLNQDIQQINLNIGQLLGQNAQINQQIGHINQQIGQINQNLDQINENIGEINQRLQDLEDVLPVRLYNASISLDNPLLYPPGIAIVDPFPNTKAALRELTIAQCTAVAAALGLAPVAPGTIVADRRRQISDHLGCAMRF
;
A
#
# COMPACT_ATOMS: atom_id res chain seq x y z
N MET A 1 -86.41 51.55 -31.70
CA MET A 1 -85.31 50.90 -30.95
C MET A 1 -85.95 49.83 -30.08
N ALA A 2 -85.57 48.55 -30.25
CA ALA A 2 -86.11 47.47 -29.41
C ALA A 2 -85.59 47.63 -27.98
N GLN A 3 -86.46 47.52 -26.98
CA GLN A 3 -86.02 47.52 -25.58
C GLN A 3 -85.28 46.23 -25.25
N PRO A 4 -84.17 46.28 -24.48
CA PRO A 4 -83.46 45.09 -24.07
C PRO A 4 -84.35 44.19 -23.20
N ASN A 5 -84.30 42.88 -23.46
CA ASN A 5 -85.02 41.88 -22.69
C ASN A 5 -84.22 41.51 -21.43
N PHE A 6 -84.57 42.16 -20.31
CA PHE A 6 -83.92 41.94 -19.03
C PHE A 6 -84.06 40.50 -18.50
N ASN A 7 -85.10 39.76 -18.89
CA ASN A 7 -85.26 38.37 -18.47
C ASN A 7 -84.22 37.47 -19.15
N THR A 8 -83.99 37.65 -20.45
CA THR A 8 -82.95 36.90 -21.18
C THR A 8 -81.56 37.22 -20.64
N ILE A 9 -81.31 38.48 -20.27
CA ILE A 9 -80.04 38.88 -19.63
C ILE A 9 -79.89 38.20 -18.27
N HIS A 10 -80.97 38.15 -17.47
CA HIS A 10 -80.96 37.49 -16.17
C HIS A 10 -80.68 35.98 -16.29
N GLU A 11 -81.35 35.29 -17.21
CA GLU A 11 -81.13 33.86 -17.48
C GLU A 11 -79.70 33.58 -17.94
N ALA A 12 -79.14 34.43 -18.81
CA ALA A 12 -77.75 34.32 -19.23
C ALA A 12 -76.77 34.53 -18.06
N LEU A 13 -77.03 35.50 -17.18
CA LEU A 13 -76.20 35.73 -15.99
C LEU A 13 -76.27 34.57 -14.99
N VAL A 14 -77.46 33.98 -14.79
CA VAL A 14 -77.64 32.80 -13.94
C VAL A 14 -76.90 31.60 -14.54
N GLY A 15 -76.98 31.40 -15.85
CA GLY A 15 -76.23 30.36 -16.55
C GLY A 15 -74.71 30.52 -16.39
N LEU A 16 -74.19 31.74 -16.56
CA LEU A 16 -72.78 32.06 -16.32
C LEU A 16 -72.37 31.82 -14.87
N THR A 17 -73.25 32.10 -13.91
CA THR A 17 -72.97 31.86 -12.48
C THR A 17 -72.79 30.36 -12.23
N HIS A 18 -73.66 29.53 -12.82
CA HIS A 18 -73.58 28.08 -12.70
C HIS A 18 -72.33 27.50 -13.40
N GLU A 19 -71.95 28.05 -14.56
CA GLU A 19 -70.70 27.67 -15.23
C GLU A 19 -69.46 28.04 -14.43
N VAL A 20 -69.49 29.18 -13.73
CA VAL A 20 -68.39 29.60 -12.84
C VAL A 20 -68.26 28.68 -11.62
N ASP A 21 -69.39 28.24 -11.05
CA ASP A 21 -69.42 27.28 -9.93
C ASP A 21 -68.91 25.88 -10.32
N LEU A 22 -68.97 25.53 -11.61
CA LEU A 22 -68.48 24.26 -12.14
C LEU A 22 -66.96 24.25 -12.37
N PHE A 23 -66.27 25.40 -12.34
CA PHE A 23 -64.81 25.38 -12.32
C PHE A 23 -64.36 24.75 -10.99
N PRO A 24 -63.73 23.56 -11.02
CA PRO A 24 -63.14 23.02 -9.81
C PRO A 24 -62.15 24.07 -9.32
N ASN A 25 -62.21 24.41 -8.03
CA ASN A 25 -61.13 25.15 -7.38
C ASN A 25 -59.85 24.31 -7.55
N ALA A 26 -59.12 24.52 -8.66
CA ALA A 26 -57.76 24.04 -8.82
C ALA A 26 -57.01 24.55 -7.59
N MET A 27 -56.53 23.62 -6.76
CA MET A 27 -55.85 23.83 -5.47
C MET A 27 -55.75 25.31 -5.07
N GLY A 28 -56.61 25.74 -4.13
CA GLY A 28 -56.59 27.13 -3.69
C GLY A 28 -55.18 27.55 -3.21
N PRO A 29 -54.81 28.83 -3.31
CA PRO A 29 -53.48 29.34 -2.94
C PRO A 29 -52.92 28.85 -1.58
N PRO A 30 -53.74 28.61 -0.53
CA PRO A 30 -53.25 28.04 0.73
C PRO A 30 -52.68 26.62 0.61
N GLN A 31 -53.26 25.78 -0.26
CA GLN A 31 -52.89 24.37 -0.40
C GLN A 31 -51.58 24.22 -1.19
N LEU A 32 -51.41 25.02 -2.25
CA LEU A 32 -50.14 25.15 -2.96
C LEU A 32 -49.00 25.59 -2.02
N ASN A 33 -49.28 26.52 -1.10
CA ASN A 33 -48.26 26.99 -0.15
C ASN A 33 -47.86 25.91 0.86
N GLN A 34 -48.80 25.07 1.30
CA GLN A 34 -48.52 23.91 2.16
C GLN A 34 -47.64 22.88 1.44
N ASP A 35 -47.95 22.57 0.18
CA ASP A 35 -47.16 21.64 -0.63
C ASP A 35 -45.73 22.15 -0.83
N ILE A 36 -45.56 23.45 -1.14
CA ILE A 36 -44.24 24.08 -1.27
C ILE A 36 -43.46 23.98 0.06
N GLN A 37 -44.11 24.23 1.20
CA GLN A 37 -43.46 24.08 2.51
C GLN A 37 -43.01 22.63 2.75
N GLN A 38 -43.86 21.65 2.43
CA GLN A 38 -43.52 20.24 2.59
C GLN A 38 -42.35 19.83 1.67
N ILE A 39 -42.35 20.29 0.42
CA ILE A 39 -41.25 20.07 -0.52
C ILE A 39 -39.94 20.66 0.03
N ASN A 40 -39.97 21.89 0.55
CA ASN A 40 -38.79 22.53 1.12
C ASN A 40 -38.23 21.76 2.33
N LEU A 41 -39.11 21.23 3.20
CA LEU A 41 -38.71 20.37 4.32
C LEU A 41 -38.03 19.09 3.82
N ASN A 42 -38.62 18.43 2.81
CA ASN A 42 -38.07 17.21 2.22
C ASN A 42 -36.69 17.48 1.56
N ILE A 43 -36.54 18.59 0.84
CA ILE A 43 -35.26 19.01 0.26
C ILE A 43 -34.22 19.22 1.36
N GLY A 44 -34.58 19.90 2.46
CA GLY A 44 -33.68 20.10 3.60
C GLY A 44 -33.20 18.78 4.21
N GLN A 45 -34.09 17.79 4.36
CA GLN A 45 -33.74 16.46 4.85
C GLN A 45 -32.79 15.72 3.90
N LEU A 46 -33.06 15.74 2.58
CA LEU A 46 -32.21 15.12 1.58
C LEU A 46 -30.80 15.76 1.53
N LEU A 47 -30.71 17.07 1.66
CA LEU A 47 -29.43 17.78 1.75
C LEU A 47 -28.64 17.34 2.99
N GLY A 48 -29.31 17.18 4.14
CA GLY A 48 -28.68 16.66 5.36
C GLY A 48 -28.16 15.23 5.19
N GLN A 49 -28.95 14.34 4.58
CA GLN A 49 -28.55 12.96 4.29
C GLN A 49 -27.35 12.92 3.34
N ASN A 50 -27.36 13.72 2.27
CA ASN A 50 -26.23 13.82 1.35
C ASN A 50 -24.96 14.32 2.03
N ALA A 51 -25.06 15.28 2.96
CA ALA A 51 -23.92 15.74 3.73
C ALA A 51 -23.33 14.63 4.61
N GLN A 52 -24.17 13.82 5.24
CA GLN A 52 -23.73 12.67 6.03
C GLN A 52 -23.04 11.59 5.17
N ILE A 53 -23.61 11.28 4.01
CA ILE A 53 -23.00 10.33 3.05
C ILE A 53 -21.62 10.82 2.61
N ASN A 54 -21.48 12.12 2.30
CA ASN A 54 -20.19 12.69 1.92
C ASN A 54 -19.14 12.59 3.03
N GLN A 55 -19.55 12.78 4.30
CA GLN A 55 -18.65 12.57 5.44
C GLN A 55 -18.21 11.10 5.55
N GLN A 56 -19.14 10.15 5.39
CA GLN A 56 -18.83 8.72 5.41
C GLN A 56 -17.87 8.33 4.28
N ILE A 57 -18.09 8.83 3.06
CA ILE A 57 -17.17 8.63 1.93
C ILE A 57 -15.78 9.19 2.26
N GLY A 58 -15.71 10.37 2.88
CA GLY A 58 -14.45 10.95 3.35
C GLY A 58 -13.69 10.04 4.32
N HIS A 59 -14.40 9.47 5.30
CA HIS A 59 -13.81 8.51 6.24
C HIS A 59 -13.33 7.22 5.56
N ILE A 60 -14.13 6.66 4.65
CA ILE A 60 -13.75 5.47 3.89
C ILE A 60 -12.48 5.74 3.07
N ASN A 61 -12.39 6.89 2.41
CA ASN A 61 -11.20 7.27 1.64
C ASN A 61 -9.95 7.38 2.53
N GLN A 62 -10.08 7.92 3.74
CA GLN A 62 -8.97 7.96 4.70
C GLN A 62 -8.53 6.55 5.12
N GLN A 63 -9.47 5.64 5.39
CA GLN A 63 -9.17 4.26 5.74
C GLN A 63 -8.49 3.51 4.59
N ILE A 64 -8.96 3.70 3.35
CA ILE A 64 -8.30 3.14 2.15
C ILE A 64 -6.87 3.65 2.03
N GLY A 65 -6.64 4.95 2.27
CA GLY A 65 -5.31 5.54 2.27
C GLY A 65 -4.36 4.87 3.29
N GLN A 66 -4.84 4.62 4.51
CA GLN A 66 -4.08 3.91 5.54
C GLN A 66 -3.78 2.45 5.17
N ILE A 67 -4.77 1.74 4.59
CA ILE A 67 -4.60 0.36 4.12
C ILE A 67 -3.50 0.29 3.05
N ASN A 68 -3.50 1.22 2.10
CA ASN A 68 -2.48 1.26 1.04
C ASN A 68 -1.07 1.46 1.62
N GLN A 69 -0.90 2.39 2.56
CA GLN A 69 0.39 2.60 3.22
C GLN A 69 0.89 1.34 3.95
N ASN A 70 -0.01 0.62 4.62
CA ASN A 70 0.35 -0.63 5.28
C ASN A 70 0.73 -1.73 4.27
N LEU A 71 0.05 -1.81 3.12
CA LEU A 71 0.39 -2.76 2.06
C LEU A 71 1.77 -2.46 1.45
N ASP A 72 2.11 -1.19 1.25
CA ASP A 72 3.43 -0.79 0.77
C ASP A 72 4.54 -1.24 1.74
N GLN A 73 4.36 -1.03 3.04
CA GLN A 73 5.30 -1.51 4.07
C GLN A 73 5.43 -3.03 4.10
N ILE A 74 4.32 -3.76 3.92
CA ILE A 74 4.35 -5.22 3.86
C ILE A 74 5.14 -5.69 2.63
N ASN A 75 4.97 -5.04 1.48
CA ASN A 75 5.69 -5.38 0.26
C ASN A 75 7.20 -5.14 0.39
N GLU A 76 7.61 -4.04 1.03
CA GLU A 76 9.02 -3.76 1.35
C GLU A 76 9.61 -4.87 2.23
N ASN A 77 8.92 -5.24 3.32
CA ASN A 77 9.35 -6.31 4.21
C ASN A 77 9.47 -7.67 3.49
N ILE A 78 8.53 -7.99 2.60
CA ILE A 78 8.59 -9.22 1.77
C ILE A 78 9.82 -9.18 0.85
N GLY A 79 10.11 -8.03 0.25
CA GLY A 79 11.32 -7.83 -0.56
C GLY A 79 12.60 -8.12 0.22
N GLU A 80 12.74 -7.56 1.43
CA GLU A 80 13.88 -7.80 2.30
C GLU A 80 14.02 -9.28 2.72
N ILE A 81 12.89 -9.93 3.05
CA ILE A 81 12.90 -11.37 3.39
C ILE A 81 13.35 -12.21 2.20
N ASN A 82 12.85 -11.93 1.00
CA ASN A 82 13.22 -12.65 -0.21
C ASN A 82 14.71 -12.50 -0.52
N GLN A 83 15.28 -11.30 -0.37
CA GLN A 83 16.71 -11.09 -0.54
C GLN A 83 17.52 -11.93 0.46
N ARG A 84 17.14 -11.92 1.74
CA ARG A 84 17.82 -12.71 2.77
C ARG A 84 17.71 -14.22 2.55
N LEU A 85 16.60 -14.69 1.99
CA LEU A 85 16.43 -16.10 1.63
C LEU A 85 17.34 -16.48 0.47
N GLN A 86 17.45 -15.65 -0.57
CA GLN A 86 18.39 -15.86 -1.67
C GLN A 86 19.83 -15.90 -1.17
N ASP A 87 20.23 -14.93 -0.35
CA ASP A 87 21.57 -14.90 0.25
C ASP A 87 21.87 -16.18 1.06
N LEU A 88 20.85 -16.72 1.74
CA LEU A 88 20.98 -17.96 2.50
C LEU A 88 21.07 -19.19 1.57
N GLU A 89 20.27 -19.25 0.51
CA GLU A 89 20.30 -20.33 -0.48
C GLU A 89 21.67 -20.44 -1.16
N ASP A 90 22.29 -19.30 -1.49
CA ASP A 90 23.61 -19.27 -2.13
C ASP A 90 24.75 -19.72 -1.20
N VAL A 91 24.63 -19.40 0.09
CA VAL A 91 25.73 -19.58 1.05
C VAL A 91 25.58 -20.86 1.89
N LEU A 92 24.36 -21.33 2.18
CA LEU A 92 24.14 -22.48 3.07
C LEU A 92 24.78 -23.79 2.58
N PRO A 93 24.67 -24.20 1.30
CA PRO A 93 25.33 -25.41 0.81
C PRO A 93 26.84 -25.36 0.99
N VAL A 94 27.44 -24.19 0.70
CA VAL A 94 28.87 -23.94 0.87
C VAL A 94 29.27 -24.06 2.33
N ARG A 95 28.51 -23.42 3.24
CA ARG A 95 28.79 -23.46 4.68
C ARG A 95 28.72 -24.87 5.25
N LEU A 96 27.70 -25.64 4.86
CA LEU A 96 27.54 -27.03 5.31
C LEU A 96 28.69 -27.92 4.81
N TYR A 97 29.03 -27.80 3.52
CA TYR A 97 30.15 -28.54 2.95
C TYR A 97 31.45 -28.16 3.65
N ASN A 98 31.79 -26.88 3.69
CA ASN A 98 33.03 -26.39 4.29
C ASN A 98 33.11 -26.71 5.78
N ALA A 99 32.00 -26.73 6.52
CA ALA A 99 32.01 -27.16 7.93
C ALA A 99 32.46 -28.63 8.07
N SER A 100 32.05 -29.50 7.15
CA SER A 100 32.26 -30.95 7.21
C SER A 100 33.66 -31.43 6.78
N ILE A 101 34.38 -30.63 5.99
CA ILE A 101 35.67 -31.07 5.42
C ILE A 101 36.87 -30.87 6.37
N SER A 102 37.94 -31.64 6.16
CA SER A 102 39.24 -31.50 6.85
C SER A 102 39.99 -30.23 6.45
N LEU A 103 41.11 -29.93 7.14
CA LEU A 103 41.87 -28.68 6.93
C LEU A 103 42.47 -28.53 5.53
N ASP A 104 42.83 -29.65 4.90
CA ASP A 104 43.57 -29.70 3.63
C ASP A 104 42.66 -29.93 2.42
N ASN A 105 41.35 -30.12 2.65
CA ASN A 105 40.39 -30.34 1.59
C ASN A 105 40.01 -29.01 0.90
N PRO A 106 39.69 -29.05 -0.41
CA PRO A 106 39.28 -27.87 -1.15
C PRO A 106 38.04 -27.20 -0.57
N LEU A 107 38.11 -25.88 -0.37
CA LEU A 107 36.96 -25.05 0.00
C LEU A 107 36.01 -24.87 -1.19
N LEU A 108 34.72 -24.88 -0.91
CA LEU A 108 33.70 -24.36 -1.81
C LEU A 108 33.45 -22.88 -1.53
N TYR A 109 32.97 -22.19 -2.56
CA TYR A 109 32.64 -20.78 -2.53
C TYR A 109 31.24 -20.54 -3.09
N PRO A 110 30.56 -19.47 -2.66
CA PRO A 110 29.26 -19.08 -3.21
C PRO A 110 29.32 -18.91 -4.74
N PRO A 111 28.21 -19.20 -5.45
CA PRO A 111 28.13 -19.04 -6.89
C PRO A 111 28.36 -17.58 -7.31
N GLY A 112 28.84 -17.37 -8.53
CA GLY A 112 29.05 -16.03 -9.10
C GLY A 112 30.33 -15.30 -8.66
N ILE A 113 31.14 -15.90 -7.79
CA ILE A 113 32.40 -15.32 -7.33
C ILE A 113 33.57 -15.84 -8.19
N ALA A 114 34.35 -14.93 -8.74
CA ALA A 114 35.58 -15.26 -9.45
C ALA A 114 36.66 -15.67 -8.44
N ILE A 115 37.01 -16.96 -8.42
CA ILE A 115 38.05 -17.51 -7.55
C ILE A 115 39.42 -17.24 -8.19
N VAL A 116 40.07 -16.18 -7.74
CA VAL A 116 41.40 -15.75 -8.17
C VAL A 116 42.29 -15.55 -6.95
N ASP A 117 43.62 -15.54 -7.14
CA ASP A 117 44.52 -15.21 -6.04
C ASP A 117 44.11 -13.86 -5.40
N PRO A 118 43.99 -13.78 -4.06
CA PRO A 118 44.52 -14.68 -3.05
C PRO A 118 43.47 -15.59 -2.37
N PHE A 119 42.45 -16.09 -3.09
CA PHE A 119 41.45 -16.99 -2.52
C PHE A 119 42.09 -18.28 -1.97
N PRO A 120 41.89 -18.61 -0.69
CA PRO A 120 42.53 -19.78 -0.09
C PRO A 120 41.86 -21.08 -0.56
N ASN A 121 42.60 -21.96 -1.22
CA ASN A 121 42.02 -23.25 -1.66
C ASN A 121 41.64 -24.18 -0.49
N THR A 122 42.20 -24.00 0.72
CA THR A 122 41.94 -24.87 1.88
C THR A 122 41.75 -24.06 3.16
N LYS A 123 41.20 -24.68 4.21
CA LYS A 123 41.10 -24.06 5.55
C LYS A 123 42.48 -23.71 6.12
N ALA A 124 43.47 -24.56 5.88
CA ALA A 124 44.86 -24.30 6.26
C ALA A 124 45.40 -23.03 5.57
N ALA A 125 45.20 -22.89 4.25
CA ALA A 125 45.62 -21.70 3.52
C ALA A 125 44.91 -20.42 4.02
N LEU A 126 43.65 -20.53 4.45
CA LEU A 126 42.90 -19.40 5.02
C LEU A 126 43.53 -18.89 6.32
N ARG A 127 44.17 -19.75 7.12
CA ARG A 127 44.92 -19.36 8.33
C ARG A 127 46.20 -18.61 8.02
N GLU A 128 46.73 -18.72 6.82
CA GLU A 128 48.01 -18.09 6.45
C GLU A 128 47.82 -16.73 5.75
N LEU A 129 46.58 -16.35 5.40
CA LEU A 129 46.31 -15.10 4.69
C LEU A 129 46.78 -13.87 5.47
N THR A 130 47.54 -12.99 4.83
CA THR A 130 47.89 -11.67 5.37
C THR A 130 46.68 -10.75 5.47
N ILE A 131 46.79 -9.63 6.19
CA ILE A 131 45.71 -8.64 6.30
C ILE A 131 45.28 -8.08 4.94
N ALA A 132 46.23 -7.83 4.03
CA ALA A 132 45.95 -7.34 2.68
C ALA A 132 45.17 -8.38 1.87
N GLN A 133 45.59 -9.65 1.92
CA GLN A 133 44.89 -10.74 1.25
C GLN A 133 43.50 -10.98 1.83
N CYS A 134 43.34 -10.96 3.16
CA CYS A 134 42.03 -11.05 3.78
C CYS A 134 41.11 -9.91 3.35
N THR A 135 41.64 -8.71 3.20
CA THR A 135 40.86 -7.55 2.74
C THR A 135 40.39 -7.75 1.30
N ALA A 136 41.25 -8.25 0.42
CA ALA A 136 40.90 -8.57 -0.97
C ALA A 136 39.83 -9.67 -1.05
N VAL A 137 39.99 -10.77 -0.30
CA VAL A 137 39.02 -11.88 -0.27
C VAL A 137 37.69 -11.41 0.32
N ALA A 138 37.71 -10.66 1.43
CA ALA A 138 36.50 -10.13 2.04
C ALA A 138 35.73 -9.20 1.11
N ALA A 139 36.43 -8.33 0.35
CA ALA A 139 35.82 -7.46 -0.63
C ALA A 139 35.18 -8.27 -1.79
N ALA A 140 35.88 -9.29 -2.29
CA ALA A 140 35.36 -10.15 -3.35
C ALA A 140 34.15 -11.01 -2.91
N LEU A 141 34.07 -11.35 -1.61
CA LEU A 141 32.92 -12.01 -0.98
C LEU A 141 31.78 -11.04 -0.59
N GLY A 142 31.91 -9.74 -0.89
CA GLY A 142 30.91 -8.74 -0.52
C GLY A 142 30.76 -8.50 0.99
N LEU A 143 31.78 -8.85 1.79
CA LEU A 143 31.73 -8.72 3.24
C LEU A 143 31.94 -7.26 3.67
N ALA A 144 31.26 -6.89 4.76
CA ALA A 144 31.36 -5.55 5.31
C ALA A 144 32.83 -5.14 5.60
N PRO A 145 33.22 -3.89 5.29
CA PRO A 145 34.52 -3.36 5.66
C PRO A 145 34.64 -3.30 7.19
N VAL A 146 35.82 -3.65 7.71
CA VAL A 146 36.12 -3.54 9.15
C VAL A 146 36.73 -2.18 9.47
N ALA A 147 36.64 -1.80 10.73
CA ALA A 147 37.20 -0.57 11.25
C ALA A 147 38.74 -0.48 11.10
N PRO A 148 39.31 0.73 11.06
CA PRO A 148 40.77 0.91 11.12
C PRO A 148 41.34 0.27 12.39
N GLY A 149 42.43 -0.50 12.27
CA GLY A 149 43.08 -1.19 13.39
C GLY A 149 42.64 -2.63 13.64
N THR A 150 41.73 -3.17 12.83
CA THR A 150 41.37 -4.60 12.89
C THR A 150 42.57 -5.50 12.61
N ILE A 151 42.74 -6.51 13.46
CA ILE A 151 43.82 -7.48 13.33
C ILE A 151 43.47 -8.56 12.29
N VAL A 152 44.51 -9.21 11.74
CA VAL A 152 44.34 -10.26 10.72
C VAL A 152 43.45 -11.41 11.19
N ALA A 153 43.49 -11.75 12.48
CA ALA A 153 42.68 -12.83 13.05
C ALA A 153 41.17 -12.55 12.94
N ASP A 154 40.73 -11.31 13.17
CA ASP A 154 39.32 -10.92 13.06
C ASP A 154 38.83 -10.99 11.62
N ARG A 155 39.67 -10.57 10.66
CA ARG A 155 39.35 -10.68 9.24
C ARG A 155 39.29 -12.13 8.76
N ARG A 156 40.24 -12.97 9.19
CA ARG A 156 40.19 -14.41 8.93
C ARG A 156 38.92 -15.00 9.50
N ARG A 157 38.55 -14.67 10.75
CA ARG A 157 37.29 -15.11 11.39
C ARG A 157 36.06 -14.69 10.58
N GLN A 158 35.98 -13.43 10.14
CA GLN A 158 34.86 -12.95 9.31
C GLN A 158 34.68 -13.77 8.01
N ILE A 159 35.77 -14.03 7.28
CA ILE A 159 35.74 -14.86 6.06
C ILE A 159 35.36 -16.30 6.43
N SER A 160 35.95 -16.82 7.50
CA SER A 160 35.71 -18.17 8.01
C SER A 160 34.23 -18.40 8.36
N ASP A 161 33.61 -17.46 9.05
CA ASP A 161 32.21 -17.53 9.48
C ASP A 161 31.26 -17.49 8.27
N HIS A 162 31.56 -16.62 7.30
CA HIS A 162 30.82 -16.52 6.04
C HIS A 162 30.90 -17.82 5.24
N LEU A 163 32.10 -18.41 5.11
CA LEU A 163 32.30 -19.67 4.38
C LEU A 163 31.92 -20.92 5.17
N GLY A 164 31.58 -20.81 6.46
CA GLY A 164 31.21 -21.96 7.31
C GLY A 164 32.40 -22.79 7.79
N CYS A 165 33.60 -22.22 7.73
CA CYS A 165 34.81 -22.82 8.25
C CYS A 165 34.89 -22.52 9.75
N ALA A 166 34.38 -23.39 10.63
CA ALA A 166 34.58 -23.19 12.07
C ALA A 166 36.06 -23.36 12.43
N MET A 167 36.80 -22.25 12.58
CA MET A 167 38.23 -22.24 12.87
C MET A 167 38.56 -21.31 14.03
N ARG A 168 39.55 -21.71 14.84
CA ARG A 168 40.16 -20.85 15.85
C ARG A 168 41.35 -20.13 15.23
N PHE A 169 41.38 -18.80 15.37
CA PHE A 169 42.42 -17.89 14.89
C PHE A 169 42.98 -17.09 16.07
#